data_AF-A0A523XG07-F1
#
_entry.id   AF-A0A523XG07-F1
#
_cell.length_a   1.000
_cell.length_b   1.000
_cell.length_c   1.000
_cell.angle_alpha   90.00
_cell.angle_beta   90.00
_cell.angle_gamma   90.00
#
_symmetry.space_group_name_H-M   'P 1'
#
loop_
_entity.id
_entity.type
_entity.pdbx_description
1 polymer ?
#
loop_
_entity_poly.entity_id
_entity_poly.type
_entity_poly.pdbx_seq_one_letter_code
_entity_poly.pdbx_strand_id
1 'polypeptide(L)'
;QLFKIKPSEECKLAQLHLNDERCRCFDIRLWKSFPHIILIRIILLLLLVILIFLIGAGFIGPVNFGWEKITLVILLLVTLFVISTVPDHYLKEHIWHHIIREHIWRVFLWTFFALLFVQFGMKYLNLEPFIRTHLTWVLLISALVGIIPESGPHFIFVAMFSKGLIPFSVLLTSSIVQDGHGLLPLLSYSVRDSLLIKSFKLFFGLGLGIILYFIGL
;
A
#
# COMPACT_ATOMS: atom_id res chain seq x y z
N GLN A 1 -11.17 -29.71 -6.82
CA GLN A 1 -10.08 -29.49 -5.85
C GLN A 1 -8.82 -29.13 -6.62
N LEU A 2 -8.60 -27.85 -6.97
CA LEU A 2 -7.48 -27.47 -7.87
C LEU A 2 -6.19 -27.08 -7.14
N PHE A 3 -6.25 -26.82 -5.82
CA PHE A 3 -5.07 -26.54 -5.00
C PHE A 3 -5.10 -27.48 -3.80
N LYS A 4 -4.08 -28.33 -3.64
CA LYS A 4 -3.87 -29.20 -2.46
C LYS A 4 -3.41 -28.39 -1.25
N ILE A 5 -4.01 -27.22 -1.02
CA ILE A 5 -3.83 -26.45 0.19
C ILE A 5 -4.78 -27.11 1.20
N LYS A 6 -4.23 -27.71 2.27
CA LYS A 6 -5.04 -28.14 3.40
C LYS A 6 -5.35 -26.88 4.22
N PRO A 7 -6.59 -26.34 4.17
CA PRO A 7 -6.97 -25.30 5.12
C PRO A 7 -6.84 -25.90 6.53
N SER A 8 -6.27 -25.13 7.45
CA SER A 8 -6.13 -25.54 8.84
C SER A 8 -7.51 -25.78 9.45
N GLU A 9 -7.89 -27.03 9.69
CA GLU A 9 -9.12 -27.39 10.41
C GLU A 9 -9.06 -26.97 11.89
N GLU A 10 -7.90 -26.57 12.39
CA GLU A 10 -7.65 -26.12 13.76
C GLU A 10 -7.53 -24.58 13.89
N CYS A 11 -8.15 -23.79 13.01
CA CYS A 11 -8.31 -22.36 13.31
C CYS A 11 -9.42 -22.15 14.36
N LYS A 12 -9.15 -22.57 15.61
CA LYS A 12 -9.73 -21.88 16.76
C LYS A 12 -9.35 -20.41 16.59
N LEU A 13 -10.31 -19.50 16.77
CA LEU A 13 -10.14 -18.04 16.75
C LEU A 13 -8.70 -17.66 17.08
N ALA A 14 -8.09 -16.79 16.27
CA ALA A 14 -6.76 -16.23 16.53
C ALA A 14 -6.63 -16.01 18.03
N GLN A 15 -5.73 -16.75 18.69
CA GLN A 15 -5.60 -16.70 20.14
C GLN A 15 -5.22 -15.27 20.50
N LEU A 16 -6.23 -14.49 20.86
CA LEU A 16 -6.03 -13.18 21.45
C LEU A 16 -5.30 -13.48 22.76
N HIS A 17 -4.05 -13.04 22.85
CA HIS A 17 -3.23 -13.08 24.06
C HIS A 17 -3.87 -12.17 25.13
N LEU A 18 -5.05 -12.54 25.63
CA LEU A 18 -5.81 -11.82 26.64
C LEU A 18 -5.15 -11.92 28.02
N ASN A 19 -4.30 -12.94 28.22
CA ASN A 19 -3.64 -13.25 29.49
C ASN A 19 -2.13 -12.93 29.51
N ASP A 20 -1.58 -12.33 28.45
CA ASP A 20 -0.23 -11.77 28.53
C ASP A 20 -0.29 -10.43 29.26
N GLU A 21 0.07 -10.41 30.54
CA GLU A 21 0.19 -9.18 31.34
C GLU A 21 1.15 -8.13 30.72
N ARG A 22 1.96 -8.55 29.73
CA ARG A 22 2.90 -7.71 28.98
C ARG A 22 2.26 -6.96 27.78
N CYS A 23 1.07 -7.34 27.34
CA CYS A 23 0.39 -6.71 26.19
C CYS A 23 -0.93 -6.06 26.61
N ARG A 24 -0.85 -4.93 27.34
CA ARG A 24 -2.01 -4.05 27.52
C ARG A 24 -2.28 -3.27 26.23
N CYS A 25 -3.15 -3.81 25.38
CA CYS A 25 -3.68 -3.07 24.24
C CYS A 25 -4.53 -1.89 24.75
N PHE A 26 -4.08 -0.66 24.46
CA PHE A 26 -4.85 0.59 24.66
C PHE A 26 -5.49 0.76 26.06
N ASP A 27 -4.74 0.47 27.13
CA ASP A 27 -5.15 0.94 28.46
C ASP A 27 -4.95 2.46 28.52
N ILE A 28 -6.03 3.23 28.67
CA ILE A 28 -6.00 4.70 28.89
C ILE A 28 -5.08 5.08 30.07
N ARG A 29 -4.80 4.12 30.98
CA ARG A 29 -3.82 4.29 32.07
C ARG A 29 -2.36 4.29 31.63
N LEU A 30 -2.01 3.82 30.43
CA LEU A 30 -0.66 3.99 29.84
C LEU A 30 -0.36 5.47 29.51
N TRP A 31 -1.39 6.31 29.34
CA TRP A 31 -1.21 7.75 29.13
C TRP A 31 -0.64 8.45 30.38
N LYS A 32 -0.78 7.83 31.56
CA LYS A 32 -0.21 8.35 32.82
C LYS A 32 1.28 8.07 32.98
N SER A 33 1.85 7.11 32.25
CA SER A 33 3.30 6.94 32.19
C SER A 33 3.80 7.50 30.87
N PHE A 34 4.45 8.67 30.90
CA PHE A 34 5.23 9.11 29.74
C PHE A 34 6.17 7.97 29.34
N PRO A 35 6.12 7.50 28.08
CA PRO A 35 6.92 6.37 27.67
C PRO A 35 8.41 6.73 27.78
N HIS A 36 9.24 5.78 28.16
CA HIS A 36 10.65 6.05 28.41
C HIS A 36 11.35 6.58 27.15
N ILE A 37 12.32 7.46 27.34
CA ILE A 37 13.07 8.07 26.24
C ILE A 37 14.01 7.02 25.64
N ILE A 38 13.56 6.36 24.57
CA ILE A 38 14.39 5.43 23.79
C ILE A 38 15.05 6.18 22.62
N LEU A 39 16.32 5.87 22.35
CA LEU A 39 17.10 6.46 21.25
C LEU A 39 16.38 6.38 19.90
N ILE A 40 15.77 5.23 19.59
CA ILE A 40 14.98 5.02 18.36
C ILE A 40 13.82 6.02 18.27
N ARG A 41 13.10 6.29 19.36
CA ARG A 41 12.00 7.29 19.35
C ARG A 41 12.55 8.68 19.06
N ILE A 42 13.65 9.08 19.71
CA ILE A 42 14.27 10.39 19.46
C ILE A 42 14.69 10.52 17.99
N ILE A 43 15.37 9.50 17.44
CA ILE A 43 15.83 9.51 16.05
C ILE A 43 14.64 9.64 15.09
N LEU A 44 13.57 8.86 15.29
CA LEU A 44 12.38 8.91 14.45
C LEU A 44 11.66 10.26 14.54
N LEU A 45 11.52 10.83 15.74
CA LEU A 45 10.90 12.14 15.93
C LEU A 45 11.74 13.25 15.30
N LEU A 46 13.06 13.23 15.49
CA LEU A 46 13.97 14.20 14.91
C LEU A 46 13.94 14.14 13.38
N LEU A 47 13.93 12.94 12.80
CA LEU A 47 13.77 12.73 11.36
C LEU A 47 12.45 13.33 10.84
N LEU A 48 11.34 13.09 11.53
CA LEU A 48 10.03 13.63 11.14
C LEU A 48 9.96 15.15 11.24
N VAL A 49 10.50 15.74 12.32
CA VAL A 49 10.53 17.20 12.49
C VAL A 49 11.38 17.86 11.42
N ILE A 50 12.55 17.29 11.11
CA ILE A 50 13.41 17.76 10.01
C ILE A 50 12.66 17.68 8.69
N LEU A 51 11.98 16.57 8.41
CA LEU A 51 11.22 16.41 7.17
C LEU A 51 10.09 17.44 7.04
N ILE A 52 9.33 17.67 8.11
CA ILE A 52 8.27 18.70 8.14
C ILE A 52 8.88 20.08 7.89
N PHE A 53 10.00 20.40 8.52
CA PHE A 53 10.70 21.67 8.32
C PHE A 53 11.20 21.83 6.89
N LEU A 54 11.86 20.81 6.30
CA LEU A 54 12.38 20.85 4.94
C LEU A 54 11.27 21.06 3.89
N ILE A 55 10.10 20.46 4.11
CA ILE A 55 8.94 20.60 3.22
C ILE A 55 8.28 21.98 3.40
N GLY A 56 8.14 22.44 4.64
CA GLY A 56 7.61 23.76 4.97
C GLY A 56 8.47 24.91 4.46
N ALA A 57 9.80 24.75 4.55
CA ALA A 57 10.79 25.70 4.02
C ALA A 57 10.95 25.63 2.50
N GLY A 58 10.33 24.65 1.83
CA GLY A 58 10.34 24.53 0.37
C GLY A 58 11.61 23.92 -0.23
N PHE A 59 12.50 23.33 0.57
CA PHE A 59 13.66 22.59 0.05
C PHE A 59 13.26 21.27 -0.61
N ILE A 60 12.18 20.64 -0.14
CA ILE A 60 11.67 19.36 -0.64
C ILE A 60 10.21 19.54 -1.10
N GLY A 61 9.92 19.05 -2.31
CA GLY A 61 8.58 19.04 -2.89
C GLY A 61 8.32 20.16 -3.92
N PRO A 62 7.10 20.23 -4.47
CA PRO A 62 6.76 21.19 -5.53
C PRO A 62 6.93 22.64 -5.07
N VAL A 63 7.36 23.54 -5.97
CA VAL A 63 7.63 24.95 -5.63
C VAL A 63 6.40 25.63 -5.00
N ASN A 64 5.20 25.28 -5.49
CA ASN A 64 3.94 25.80 -4.99
C ASN A 64 3.42 25.00 -3.79
N PHE A 65 2.81 25.71 -2.83
CA PHE A 65 2.11 25.10 -1.70
C PHE A 65 0.73 24.57 -2.14
N GLY A 66 0.76 23.52 -2.96
CA GLY A 66 -0.45 22.85 -3.45
C GLY A 66 -1.05 21.86 -2.44
N TRP A 67 -2.19 21.28 -2.82
CA TRP A 67 -2.90 20.26 -2.02
C TRP A 67 -2.03 19.06 -1.65
N GLU A 68 -1.11 18.67 -2.53
CA GLU A 68 -0.14 17.58 -2.30
C GLU A 68 0.75 17.84 -1.09
N LYS A 69 1.23 19.08 -0.91
CA LYS A 69 2.05 19.46 0.25
C LYS A 69 1.21 19.47 1.52
N ILE A 70 -0.02 19.99 1.46
CA ILE A 70 -0.92 20.07 2.61
C ILE A 70 -1.24 18.67 3.15
N THR A 71 -1.64 17.74 2.28
CA THR A 71 -1.96 16.36 2.69
C THR A 71 -0.74 15.65 3.25
N LEU A 72 0.44 15.84 2.64
CA LEU A 72 1.68 15.26 3.12
C LEU A 72 2.06 15.79 4.51
N VAL A 73 2.00 17.11 4.74
CA VAL A 73 2.30 17.71 6.04
C VAL A 73 1.33 17.21 7.12
N ILE A 74 0.03 17.13 6.82
CA ILE A 74 -0.97 16.57 7.74
C ILE A 74 -0.62 15.12 8.10
N LEU A 75 -0.27 14.29 7.12
CA LEU A 75 0.10 12.90 7.34
C LEU A 75 1.35 12.76 8.21
N LEU A 76 2.35 13.63 8.00
CA LEU A 76 3.56 13.66 8.84
C LEU A 76 3.26 14.10 10.27
N LEU A 77 2.36 15.07 10.47
CA LEU A 77 1.92 15.50 11.81
C LEU A 77 1.19 14.38 12.55
N VAL A 78 0.29 13.66 11.86
CA VAL A 78 -0.38 12.47 12.43
C VAL A 78 0.65 11.40 12.79
N THR A 79 1.61 11.14 11.92
CA THR A 79 2.68 10.16 12.17
C THR A 79 3.53 10.56 13.38
N LEU A 80 3.88 11.84 13.50
CA LEU A 80 4.61 12.39 14.63
C LEU A 80 3.85 12.20 15.95
N PHE A 81 2.54 12.46 15.93
CA PHE A 81 1.66 12.21 17.07
C PHE A 81 1.62 10.73 17.47
N VAL A 82 1.50 9.83 16.49
CA VAL A 82 1.49 8.38 16.73
C VAL A 82 2.82 7.91 17.33
N ILE A 83 3.97 8.29 16.77
CA ILE A 83 5.28 7.88 17.30
C ILE A 83 5.54 8.41 18.72
N SER A 84 5.00 9.60 19.04
CA SER A 84 5.12 10.19 20.36
C SER A 84 4.29 9.44 21.42
N THR A 85 3.13 8.91 21.05
CA THR A 85 2.15 8.31 21.99
C THR A 85 2.24 6.79 22.13
N VAL A 86 2.81 6.11 21.13
CA VAL A 86 2.86 4.64 21.06
C VAL A 86 3.92 4.03 22.01
N PRO A 87 3.68 2.83 22.58
CA PRO A 87 4.64 2.16 23.47
C PRO A 87 6.01 1.83 22.85
N ASP A 88 7.02 1.78 23.70
CA ASP A 88 8.42 1.50 23.36
C ASP A 88 8.63 0.16 22.62
N HIS A 89 7.94 -0.89 23.07
CA HIS A 89 7.99 -2.21 22.45
C HIS A 89 7.52 -2.16 20.98
N TYR A 90 6.48 -1.38 20.69
CA TYR A 90 5.94 -1.27 19.34
C TYR A 90 6.92 -0.59 18.39
N LEU A 91 7.64 0.46 18.85
CA LEU A 91 8.66 1.11 18.05
C LEU A 91 9.82 0.16 17.71
N LYS A 92 10.26 -0.65 18.67
CA LYS A 92 11.42 -1.53 18.49
C LYS A 92 11.08 -2.80 17.69
N GLU A 93 10.03 -3.51 18.06
CA GLU A 93 9.70 -4.78 17.40
C GLU A 93 8.91 -4.55 16.11
N HIS A 94 7.84 -3.76 16.14
CA HIS A 94 6.98 -3.59 14.96
C HIS A 94 7.53 -2.59 13.94
N ILE A 95 7.96 -1.40 14.36
CA ILE A 95 8.49 -0.42 13.39
C ILE A 95 9.89 -0.79 12.94
N TRP A 96 10.82 -1.03 13.88
CA TRP A 96 12.21 -1.26 13.52
C TRP A 96 12.48 -2.67 12.99
N HIS A 97 12.19 -3.71 13.76
CA HIS A 97 12.51 -5.07 13.36
C HIS A 97 11.62 -5.59 12.21
N HIS A 98 10.32 -5.33 12.23
CA HIS A 98 9.42 -5.83 11.18
C HIS A 98 9.30 -4.87 9.99
N ILE A 99 8.88 -3.61 10.19
CA ILE A 99 8.64 -2.70 9.05
C ILE A 99 9.96 -2.32 8.35
N ILE A 100 10.93 -1.74 9.08
CA ILE A 100 12.15 -1.18 8.45
C ILE A 100 13.04 -2.27 7.87
N ARG A 101 13.28 -3.38 8.59
CA ARG A 101 14.19 -4.42 8.12
C ARG A 101 13.57 -5.37 7.10
N GLU A 102 12.29 -5.71 7.21
CA GLU A 102 11.68 -6.72 6.33
C GLU A 102 10.81 -6.12 5.24
N HIS A 103 9.88 -5.24 5.60
CA HIS A 103 8.89 -4.71 4.65
C HIS A 103 9.46 -3.63 3.74
N ILE A 104 10.16 -2.63 4.27
CA ILE A 104 10.64 -1.49 3.47
C ILE A 104 11.53 -1.96 2.32
N TRP A 105 12.45 -2.90 2.56
CA TRP A 105 13.33 -3.38 1.50
C TRP A 105 12.58 -4.11 0.38
N ARG A 106 11.60 -4.95 0.73
CA ARG A 106 10.77 -5.66 -0.25
C ARG A 106 9.92 -4.70 -1.06
N VAL A 107 9.26 -3.74 -0.40
CA VAL A 107 8.45 -2.71 -1.07
C VAL A 107 9.32 -1.85 -1.97
N PHE A 108 10.48 -1.40 -1.49
CA PHE A 108 11.44 -0.63 -2.27
C PHE A 108 11.86 -1.36 -3.54
N LEU A 109 12.27 -2.63 -3.43
CA LEU A 109 12.70 -3.42 -4.59
C LEU A 109 11.58 -3.58 -5.62
N TRP A 110 10.36 -3.93 -5.18
CA TRP A 110 9.24 -4.09 -6.10
C TRP A 110 8.83 -2.77 -6.76
N THR A 111 8.75 -1.67 -6.01
CA THR A 111 8.47 -0.34 -6.59
C THR A 111 9.57 0.07 -7.56
N PHE A 112 10.84 -0.14 -7.21
CA PHE A 112 11.98 0.16 -8.07
C PHE A 112 11.92 -0.61 -9.37
N PHE A 113 11.77 -1.94 -9.32
CA PHE A 113 11.71 -2.78 -10.52
C PHE A 113 10.44 -2.55 -11.34
N ALA A 114 9.30 -2.25 -10.71
CA ALA A 114 8.08 -1.87 -11.42
C ALA A 114 8.27 -0.57 -12.21
N LEU A 115 8.85 0.45 -11.57
CA LEU A 115 9.15 1.72 -12.25
C LEU A 115 10.21 1.56 -13.33
N LEU A 116 11.24 0.74 -13.08
CA LEU A 116 12.28 0.41 -14.05
C LEU A 116 11.69 -0.30 -15.27
N PHE A 117 10.80 -1.28 -15.05
CA PHE A 117 10.11 -2.00 -16.11
C PHE A 117 9.26 -1.05 -16.96
N VAL A 118 8.50 -0.15 -16.34
CA VAL A 118 7.73 0.87 -17.07
C VAL A 118 8.66 1.78 -17.87
N GLN A 119 9.71 2.31 -17.25
CA GLN A 119 10.65 3.19 -17.96
C GLN A 119 11.34 2.48 -19.12
N PHE A 120 11.79 1.25 -18.92
CA PHE A 120 12.43 0.44 -19.94
C PHE A 120 11.46 0.12 -21.08
N GLY A 121 10.25 -0.34 -20.77
CA GLY A 121 9.23 -0.64 -21.78
C GLY A 121 8.85 0.60 -22.59
N MET A 122 8.72 1.76 -21.97
CA MET A 122 8.42 3.01 -22.68
C MET A 122 9.56 3.41 -23.61
N LYS A 123 10.83 3.26 -23.19
CA LYS A 123 11.99 3.70 -23.96
C LYS A 123 12.38 2.74 -25.08
N TYR A 124 12.29 1.43 -24.85
CA TYR A 124 12.84 0.41 -25.75
C TYR A 124 11.77 -0.38 -26.52
N LEU A 125 10.54 -0.48 -26.01
CA LEU A 125 9.47 -1.27 -26.65
C LEU A 125 8.43 -0.39 -27.38
N ASN A 126 8.57 0.93 -27.41
CA ASN A 126 7.58 1.86 -27.98
C ASN A 126 6.15 1.52 -27.49
N LEU A 127 5.98 1.40 -26.17
CA LEU A 127 4.68 1.06 -25.58
C LEU A 127 3.65 2.19 -25.70
N GLU A 128 4.06 3.45 -25.89
CA GLU A 128 3.13 4.58 -25.90
C GLU A 128 2.08 4.50 -27.03
N PRO A 129 2.47 4.31 -28.31
CA PRO A 129 1.49 4.14 -29.38
C PRO A 129 0.62 2.90 -29.16
N PHE A 130 1.22 1.79 -28.70
CA PHE A 130 0.50 0.55 -28.42
C PHE A 130 -0.58 0.75 -27.36
N ILE A 131 -0.25 1.40 -26.25
CA ILE A 131 -1.19 1.69 -25.15
C ILE A 131 -2.35 2.55 -25.67
N ARG A 132 -2.06 3.61 -26.44
CA ARG A 132 -3.10 4.51 -26.98
C ARG A 132 -4.02 3.82 -27.98
N THR A 133 -3.48 2.95 -28.83
CA THR A 133 -4.28 2.21 -29.85
C THR A 133 -5.07 1.05 -29.23
N HIS A 134 -4.60 0.47 -28.13
CA HIS A 134 -5.16 -0.73 -27.52
C HIS A 134 -5.61 -0.54 -26.07
N LEU A 135 -6.20 0.62 -25.74
CA LEU A 135 -6.66 0.93 -24.38
C LEU A 135 -7.59 -0.12 -23.78
N THR A 136 -8.45 -0.75 -24.57
CA THR A 136 -9.30 -1.86 -24.10
C THR A 136 -8.49 -3.05 -23.61
N TRP A 137 -7.38 -3.38 -24.29
CA TRP A 137 -6.47 -4.44 -23.82
C TRP A 137 -5.74 -4.02 -22.55
N VAL A 138 -5.33 -2.74 -22.47
CA VAL A 138 -4.68 -2.20 -21.27
C VAL A 138 -5.62 -2.26 -20.05
N LEU A 139 -6.92 -2.00 -20.23
CA LEU A 139 -7.94 -2.14 -19.19
C LEU A 139 -8.08 -3.60 -18.72
N LEU A 140 -8.13 -4.56 -19.65
CA LEU A 140 -8.18 -5.97 -19.30
C LEU A 140 -6.91 -6.43 -18.57
N ILE A 141 -5.74 -6.00 -19.05
CA ILE A 141 -4.46 -6.29 -18.41
C ILE A 141 -4.41 -5.67 -17.01
N SER A 142 -4.93 -4.45 -16.81
CA SER A 142 -4.92 -3.80 -15.50
C SER A 142 -5.78 -4.54 -14.47
N ALA A 143 -6.90 -5.11 -14.91
CA ALA A 143 -7.70 -6.00 -14.10
C ALA A 143 -6.96 -7.31 -13.77
N LEU A 144 -6.33 -7.95 -14.76
CA LEU A 144 -5.58 -9.19 -14.57
C LEU A 144 -4.36 -9.02 -13.66
N VAL A 145 -3.61 -7.95 -13.82
CA VAL A 145 -2.47 -7.62 -12.95
C VAL A 145 -2.96 -7.32 -11.52
N GLY A 146 -4.13 -6.69 -11.38
CA GLY A 146 -4.81 -6.53 -10.09
C GLY A 146 -5.14 -7.86 -9.41
N ILE A 147 -5.12 -9.01 -10.12
CA ILE A 147 -5.33 -10.32 -9.49
C ILE A 147 -4.21 -10.69 -8.54
N ILE A 148 -2.99 -10.23 -8.82
CA ILE A 148 -1.82 -10.52 -8.02
C ILE A 148 -2.04 -9.92 -6.60
N PRO A 149 -1.95 -10.72 -5.52
CA PRO A 149 -2.15 -10.26 -4.14
C PRO A 149 -0.95 -9.46 -3.63
N GLU A 150 -0.64 -8.37 -4.33
CA GLU A 150 0.51 -7.51 -4.09
C GLU A 150 0.21 -6.07 -4.52
N SER A 151 0.75 -5.08 -3.82
CA SER A 151 0.58 -3.66 -4.17
C SER A 151 1.58 -3.17 -5.23
N GLY A 152 2.71 -3.88 -5.41
CA GLY A 152 3.77 -3.49 -6.35
C GLY A 152 3.31 -3.36 -7.80
N PRO A 153 2.72 -4.41 -8.40
CA PRO A 153 2.29 -4.38 -9.80
C PRO A 153 1.28 -3.28 -10.12
N HIS A 154 0.47 -2.86 -9.15
CA HIS A 154 -0.49 -1.77 -9.33
C HIS A 154 0.19 -0.39 -9.51
N PHE A 155 1.34 -0.15 -8.88
CA PHE A 155 2.06 1.13 -9.02
C PHE A 155 2.44 1.44 -10.48
N ILE A 156 2.53 0.43 -11.33
CA ILE A 156 2.72 0.60 -12.78
C ILE A 156 1.60 1.45 -13.37
N PHE A 157 0.33 1.18 -13.03
CA PHE A 157 -0.81 1.94 -13.53
C PHE A 157 -0.88 3.34 -12.93
N VAL A 158 -0.53 3.49 -11.64
CA VAL A 158 -0.43 4.82 -11.01
C VAL A 158 0.61 5.68 -11.75
N ALA A 159 1.79 5.13 -12.03
CA ALA A 159 2.85 5.83 -12.74
C ALA A 159 2.47 6.17 -14.19
N MET A 160 1.80 5.24 -14.90
CA MET A 160 1.32 5.50 -16.25
C MET A 160 0.21 6.57 -16.28
N PHE A 161 -0.70 6.56 -15.32
CA PHE A 161 -1.77 7.57 -15.20
C PHE A 161 -1.20 8.95 -14.90
N SER A 162 -0.23 9.04 -13.98
CA SER A 162 0.46 10.29 -13.66
C SER A 162 1.18 10.90 -14.88
N LYS A 163 1.58 10.09 -15.86
CA LYS A 163 2.19 10.53 -17.12
C LYS A 163 1.17 10.80 -18.23
N GLY A 164 -0.13 10.63 -17.97
CA GLY A 164 -1.20 10.80 -18.96
C GLY A 164 -1.24 9.71 -20.04
N LEU A 165 -0.67 8.53 -19.77
CA LEU A 165 -0.61 7.42 -20.73
C LEU A 165 -1.88 6.56 -20.74
N ILE A 166 -2.52 6.44 -19.57
CA ILE A 166 -3.75 5.68 -19.40
C ILE A 166 -4.86 6.58 -18.84
N PRO A 167 -6.14 6.30 -19.17
CA PRO A 167 -7.28 7.02 -18.61
C PRO A 167 -7.56 6.60 -17.16
N PHE A 168 -8.44 7.35 -16.49
CA PHE A 168 -8.86 7.09 -15.12
C PHE A 168 -9.60 5.76 -15.00
N SER A 169 -10.37 5.34 -16.03
CA SER A 169 -10.99 4.01 -16.07
C SER A 169 -10.00 2.87 -15.81
N VAL A 170 -8.86 2.86 -16.49
CA VAL A 170 -7.84 1.80 -16.35
C VAL A 170 -7.24 1.81 -14.95
N LEU A 171 -6.93 3.00 -14.41
CA LEU A 171 -6.41 3.15 -13.05
C LEU A 171 -7.44 2.63 -12.05
N LEU A 172 -8.69 3.07 -12.14
CA LEU A 172 -9.76 2.70 -11.22
C LEU A 172 -10.01 1.19 -11.24
N THR A 173 -10.07 0.56 -12.42
CA THR A 173 -10.18 -0.89 -12.54
C THR A 173 -9.07 -1.58 -11.75
N SER A 174 -7.81 -1.20 -11.98
CA SER A 174 -6.70 -1.82 -11.25
C SER A 174 -6.78 -1.59 -9.73
N SER A 175 -7.24 -0.40 -9.31
CA SER A 175 -7.41 -0.03 -7.89
C SER A 175 -8.49 -0.86 -7.19
N ILE A 176 -9.58 -1.17 -7.89
CA ILE A 176 -10.67 -2.00 -7.35
C ILE A 176 -10.22 -3.46 -7.28
N VAL A 177 -9.61 -3.98 -8.35
CA VAL A 177 -9.29 -5.40 -8.44
C VAL A 177 -8.16 -5.79 -7.49
N GLN A 178 -7.16 -4.93 -7.25
CA GLN A 178 -6.09 -5.22 -6.31
C GLN A 178 -6.57 -5.31 -4.85
N ASP A 179 -5.91 -6.15 -4.06
CA ASP A 179 -6.16 -6.31 -2.62
C ASP A 179 -4.89 -6.02 -1.77
N GLY A 180 -3.77 -5.74 -2.43
CA GLY A 180 -2.46 -5.69 -1.80
C GLY A 180 -2.14 -7.01 -1.07
N HIS A 181 -1.36 -6.92 0.01
CA HIS A 181 -1.03 -8.07 0.85
C HIS A 181 -2.20 -8.55 1.73
N GLY A 182 -3.30 -7.79 1.80
CA GLY A 182 -4.47 -8.11 2.63
C GLY A 182 -5.18 -9.40 2.22
N LEU A 183 -5.00 -9.87 0.98
CA LEU A 183 -5.55 -11.14 0.52
C LEU A 183 -4.72 -12.35 0.96
N LEU A 184 -3.45 -12.18 1.32
CA LEU A 184 -2.56 -13.30 1.68
C LEU A 184 -3.02 -14.04 2.96
N PRO A 185 -3.41 -13.35 4.05
CA PRO A 185 -3.98 -14.02 5.21
C PRO A 185 -5.29 -14.76 4.87
N LEU A 186 -6.15 -14.15 4.04
CA LEU A 186 -7.40 -14.79 3.64
C LEU A 186 -7.15 -16.05 2.80
N LEU A 187 -6.14 -16.02 1.91
CA LEU A 187 -5.75 -17.19 1.12
C LEU A 187 -5.26 -18.33 1.98
N SER A 188 -4.56 -18.03 3.08
CA SER A 188 -4.11 -19.03 4.05
C SER A 188 -5.25 -19.65 4.84
N TYR A 189 -6.32 -18.88 5.10
CA TYR A 189 -7.48 -19.31 5.87
C TYR A 189 -8.50 -20.07 5.00
N SER A 190 -8.95 -19.45 3.90
CA SER A 190 -9.95 -20.00 2.99
C SER A 190 -9.67 -19.58 1.56
N VAL A 191 -9.18 -20.55 0.76
CA VAL A 191 -8.97 -20.37 -0.68
C VAL A 191 -10.29 -20.06 -1.39
N ARG A 192 -11.40 -20.66 -0.93
CA ARG A 192 -12.73 -20.45 -1.53
C ARG A 192 -13.18 -19.00 -1.36
N ASP A 193 -13.11 -18.48 -0.14
CA ASP A 193 -13.56 -17.11 0.15
C ASP A 193 -12.64 -16.08 -0.52
N SER A 194 -11.34 -16.37 -0.55
CA SER A 194 -10.37 -15.55 -1.29
C SER A 194 -10.69 -15.47 -2.77
N LEU A 195 -10.96 -16.61 -3.42
CA LEU A 195 -11.33 -16.64 -4.84
C LEU A 195 -12.68 -15.96 -5.09
N LEU A 196 -13.64 -16.10 -4.19
CA LEU A 196 -14.97 -15.48 -4.33
C LEU A 196 -14.87 -13.96 -4.25
N ILE A 197 -14.22 -13.42 -3.21
CA ILE A 197 -13.97 -11.98 -3.07
C ILE A 197 -13.19 -11.47 -4.29
N LYS A 198 -12.17 -12.23 -4.71
CA LYS A 198 -11.35 -11.81 -5.84
C LYS A 198 -12.12 -11.75 -7.14
N SER A 199 -12.93 -12.76 -7.41
CA SER A 199 -13.77 -12.82 -8.60
C SER A 199 -14.78 -11.68 -8.58
N PHE A 200 -15.42 -11.43 -7.44
CA PHE A 200 -16.35 -10.31 -7.28
C PHE A 200 -15.68 -8.96 -7.60
N LYS A 201 -14.51 -8.67 -7.01
CA LYS A 201 -13.76 -7.44 -7.28
C LYS A 201 -13.32 -7.34 -8.74
N LEU A 202 -12.90 -8.46 -9.35
CA LEU A 202 -12.53 -8.52 -10.76
C LEU A 202 -13.68 -8.09 -11.67
N PHE A 203 -14.85 -8.73 -11.51
CA PHE A 203 -16.03 -8.41 -12.32
C PHE A 203 -16.56 -7.01 -12.05
N PHE A 204 -16.59 -6.59 -10.78
CA PHE A 204 -17.04 -5.26 -10.39
C PHE A 204 -16.12 -4.17 -10.94
N GLY A 205 -14.80 -4.34 -10.81
CA GLY A 205 -13.79 -3.40 -11.30
C GLY A 205 -13.74 -3.32 -12.83
N LEU A 206 -13.92 -4.45 -13.52
CA LEU A 206 -14.06 -4.47 -14.98
C LEU A 206 -15.36 -3.80 -15.43
N GLY A 207 -16.48 -4.10 -14.78
CA GLY A 207 -17.77 -3.49 -15.11
C GLY A 207 -17.74 -1.97 -15.00
N LEU A 208 -17.29 -1.44 -13.86
CA LEU A 208 -17.14 0.01 -13.68
C LEU A 208 -16.10 0.62 -14.63
N GLY A 209 -14.97 -0.07 -14.83
CA GLY A 209 -13.93 0.35 -15.75
C GLY A 209 -14.42 0.54 -17.17
N ILE A 210 -15.14 -0.46 -17.70
CA ILE A 210 -15.69 -0.44 -19.05
C ILE A 210 -16.71 0.68 -19.20
N ILE A 211 -17.59 0.88 -18.20
CA ILE A 211 -18.57 1.97 -18.22
C ILE A 211 -17.85 3.33 -18.31
N LEU A 212 -16.85 3.56 -17.47
CA LEU A 212 -16.08 4.81 -17.48
C LEU A 212 -15.29 4.99 -18.77
N TYR A 213 -14.70 3.91 -19.29
CA TYR A 213 -13.99 3.92 -20.56
C TYR A 213 -14.89 4.39 -21.72
N PHE A 214 -16.15 3.92 -21.78
CA PHE A 214 -17.11 4.36 -22.79
C PHE A 214 -17.56 5.82 -22.61
N ILE A 215 -17.50 6.37 -21.40
CA ILE A 215 -17.80 7.77 -21.11
C ILE A 215 -16.57 8.67 -21.39
N GLY A 216 -15.43 8.09 -21.76
CA GLY A 216 -14.20 8.81 -22.07
C GLY A 216 -13.36 9.17 -20.83
N LEU A 217 -13.63 8.51 -19.69
CA LEU A 217 -12.91 8.66 -18.43
C LEU A 217 -11.85 7.59 -18.25
#